data_AF-A0A3P7JH04-F1
#
_entry.id   AF-A0A3P7JH04-F1
#
_cell.length_a   1.000
_cell.length_b   1.000
_cell.length_c   1.000
_cell.angle_alpha   90.00
_cell.angle_beta   90.00
_cell.angle_gamma   90.00
#
_symmetry.space_group_name_H-M   'P 1'
#
loop_
_entity.id
_entity.type
_entity.pdbx_description
1 polymer ?
#
loop_
_entity_poly.entity_id
_entity_poly.type
_entity_poly.pdbx_seq_one_letter_code
_entity_poly.pdbx_strand_id
1 'polypeptide(L)'
;MFFPGSILSAKSAFQSSSCSIPEFVCNLGAWLSRSPILKSYAEILSKNEEKESLLKLDECIRHDALQAFRASIAEPLLQLSCSDQGCLVIAVDGVDEAEFHRSEDGRSIGI
;
A
#
# COMPACT_ATOMS: atom_id res chain seq x y z
N MET A 1 -1.56 11.01 27.86
CA MET A 1 -3.01 11.24 27.70
C MET A 1 -3.47 10.70 26.35
N PHE A 2 -4.75 10.31 26.24
CA PHE A 2 -5.44 9.63 25.13
C PHE A 2 -6.92 10.08 25.18
N PHE A 3 -7.78 9.99 24.16
CA PHE A 3 -7.73 9.60 22.73
C PHE A 3 -8.23 10.82 21.89
N PRO A 4 -8.65 10.77 20.58
CA PRO A 4 -8.61 9.72 19.54
C PRO A 4 -8.03 10.19 18.18
N GLY A 5 -8.02 9.31 17.17
CA GLY A 5 -7.92 9.73 15.75
C GLY A 5 -6.50 9.83 15.16
N SER A 6 -5.71 8.76 15.26
CA SER A 6 -4.39 8.69 14.60
C SER A 6 -4.53 8.51 13.08
N ILE A 7 -4.80 9.60 12.34
CA ILE A 7 -4.49 9.66 10.91
C ILE A 7 -2.96 9.64 10.79
N LEU A 8 -2.41 8.47 10.53
CA LEU A 8 -0.99 8.29 10.22
C LEU A 8 -0.72 8.92 8.85
N SER A 9 -0.38 10.21 8.86
CA SER A 9 0.08 10.95 7.67
C SER A 9 1.44 10.40 7.24
N ALA A 10 1.34 9.37 6.43
CA ALA A 10 2.37 8.60 5.76
C ALA A 10 3.20 9.46 4.79
N LYS A 11 4.04 10.36 5.31
CA LYS A 11 5.10 11.04 4.53
C LYS A 11 6.37 10.19 4.48
N SER A 12 6.39 9.15 3.65
CA SER A 12 7.66 8.74 3.02
C SER A 12 7.80 9.50 1.70
N ALA A 13 9.03 9.65 1.24
CA ALA A 13 9.31 10.33 0.00
C ALA A 13 8.80 9.49 -1.19
N PHE A 14 7.61 9.82 -1.70
CA PHE A 14 7.19 9.45 -3.04
C PHE A 14 8.09 10.20 -4.06
N GLN A 15 9.27 9.66 -4.33
CA GLN A 15 10.07 9.98 -5.51
C GLN A 15 9.64 9.13 -6.71
N SER A 16 8.33 9.12 -6.96
CA SER A 16 7.75 8.81 -8.26
C SER A 16 6.41 9.51 -8.35
N SER A 17 6.20 10.29 -9.40
CA SER A 17 4.91 10.93 -9.71
C SER A 17 3.87 9.95 -10.28
N SER A 18 4.24 8.67 -10.49
CA SER A 18 3.30 7.57 -10.67
C SER A 18 4.01 6.24 -10.38
N CYS A 19 3.63 5.55 -9.29
CA CYS A 19 4.18 4.22 -9.01
C CYS A 19 3.36 3.14 -9.72
N SER A 20 4.02 2.18 -10.34
CA SER A 20 3.36 1.02 -10.94
C SER A 20 2.64 0.17 -9.89
N ILE A 21 1.63 -0.61 -10.29
CA ILE A 21 0.86 -1.46 -9.37
C ILE A 21 1.78 -2.42 -8.57
N PRO A 22 2.80 -3.09 -9.14
CA PRO A 22 3.75 -3.89 -8.37
C PRO A 22 4.51 -3.06 -7.32
N GLU A 23 5.01 -1.87 -7.66
CA GLU A 23 5.69 -0.98 -6.71
C GLU A 23 4.75 -0.52 -5.60
N PHE A 24 3.49 -0.21 -5.91
CA PHE A 24 2.48 0.12 -4.91
C PHE A 24 2.29 -1.03 -3.91
N VAL A 25 2.16 -2.27 -4.40
CA VAL A 25 2.00 -3.48 -3.56
C VAL A 25 3.23 -3.72 -2.69
N CYS A 26 4.43 -3.73 -3.27
CA CYS A 26 5.69 -3.91 -2.53
C CYS A 26 5.88 -2.83 -1.47
N ASN A 27 5.61 -1.56 -1.80
CA ASN A 27 5.65 -0.47 -0.84
C ASN A 27 4.63 -0.68 0.26
N LEU A 28 3.34 -0.85 -0.05
CA LEU A 28 2.29 -1.02 0.96
C LEU A 28 2.62 -2.17 1.94
N GLY A 29 3.10 -3.31 1.44
CA GLY A 29 3.56 -4.40 2.29
C GLY A 29 4.72 -4.01 3.22
N ALA A 30 5.76 -3.37 2.68
CA ALA A 30 6.93 -2.92 3.46
C ALA A 30 6.56 -1.86 4.53
N TRP A 31 5.56 -1.02 4.27
CA TRP A 31 5.03 -0.07 5.23
C TRP A 31 4.25 -0.74 6.36
N LEU A 32 3.35 -1.68 6.03
CA LEU A 32 2.57 -2.44 7.01
C LEU A 32 3.50 -3.25 7.93
N SER A 33 4.53 -3.90 7.39
CA SER A 33 5.54 -4.66 8.15
C SER A 33 6.37 -3.81 9.13
N ARG A 34 6.47 -2.50 8.90
CA ARG A 34 7.21 -1.56 9.76
C ARG A 34 6.30 -0.78 10.72
N SER A 35 4.99 -0.97 10.63
CA SER A 35 4.02 -0.24 11.45
C SER A 35 4.03 -0.73 12.91
N PRO A 36 4.28 0.14 13.90
CA PRO A 36 4.39 -0.27 15.30
C PRO A 36 3.07 -0.77 15.90
N ILE A 37 1.94 -0.50 15.24
CA ILE A 37 0.59 -0.97 15.60
C ILE A 37 0.19 -2.27 14.88
N LEU A 38 0.96 -2.75 13.90
CA LEU A 38 0.68 -3.98 13.12
C LEU A 38 1.79 -5.04 13.33
N LYS A 39 2.26 -5.20 14.57
CA LYS A 39 3.31 -6.20 14.86
C LYS A 39 2.88 -7.61 14.48
N SER A 40 1.61 -7.95 14.72
CA SER A 40 1.02 -9.23 14.34
C SER A 40 1.07 -9.49 12.82
N TYR A 41 0.95 -8.44 11.99
CA TYR A 41 1.11 -8.56 10.53
C TYR A 41 2.55 -8.92 10.14
N ALA A 42 3.54 -8.25 10.75
CA ALA A 42 4.95 -8.57 10.53
C ALA A 42 5.32 -9.99 11.02
N GLU A 43 4.70 -10.44 12.13
CA GLU A 43 4.82 -11.81 12.61
C GLU A 43 4.16 -12.86 11.69
N ILE A 44 3.05 -12.54 11.03
CA ILE A 44 2.41 -13.44 10.05
C ILE A 44 3.31 -13.60 8.81
N LEU A 45 3.89 -12.51 8.30
CA LEU A 45 4.80 -12.55 7.15
C LEU A 45 6.10 -13.30 7.47
N SER A 46 6.77 -12.99 8.58
CA SER A 46 8.04 -13.65 8.96
C SER A 46 7.88 -15.14 9.30
N LYS A 47 6.66 -15.63 9.58
CA LYS A 47 6.35 -17.06 9.71
C LYS A 47 6.17 -17.75 8.35
N ASN A 48 6.12 -17.00 7.25
CA ASN A 48 5.83 -17.53 5.91
C ASN A 48 6.69 -16.81 4.84
N GLU A 49 7.92 -17.30 4.66
CA GLU A 49 8.93 -16.71 3.78
C GLU A 49 8.47 -16.56 2.31
N GLU A 50 7.56 -17.44 1.83
CA GLU A 50 6.94 -17.29 0.50
C GLU A 50 6.06 -16.04 0.39
N LYS A 51 5.37 -15.65 1.47
CA LYS A 51 4.58 -14.41 1.49
C LYS A 51 5.46 -13.17 1.61
N GLU A 52 6.57 -13.26 2.35
CA GLU A 52 7.55 -12.17 2.42
C GLU A 52 8.28 -11.98 1.08
N SER A 53 8.63 -13.06 0.38
CA SER A 53 9.33 -12.98 -0.91
C SER A 53 8.51 -12.27 -1.98
N LEU A 54 7.18 -12.49 -2.04
CA LEU A 54 6.25 -11.80 -2.95
C LEU A 54 6.21 -10.27 -2.78
N LEU A 55 6.73 -9.71 -1.68
CA LEU A 55 6.88 -8.26 -1.49
C LEU A 55 8.17 -7.69 -2.10
N LYS A 56 9.05 -8.53 -2.68
CA LYS A 56 10.16 -8.08 -3.54
C LYS A 56 9.61 -7.73 -4.92
N LEU A 57 10.12 -6.66 -5.52
CA LEU A 57 9.55 -6.11 -6.76
C LEU A 57 9.62 -7.09 -7.94
N ASP A 58 10.71 -7.84 -8.06
CA ASP A 58 10.93 -8.84 -9.11
C ASP A 58 10.04 -10.08 -8.92
N GLU A 59 9.76 -10.48 -7.68
CA GLU A 59 8.81 -11.55 -7.35
C GLU A 59 7.37 -11.10 -7.63
N CYS A 60 7.00 -9.88 -7.19
CA CYS A 60 5.68 -9.29 -7.40
C CYS A 60 5.32 -9.15 -8.90
N ILE A 61 6.28 -8.72 -9.72
CA ILE A 61 6.12 -8.65 -11.19
C ILE A 61 5.94 -10.06 -11.79
N ARG A 62 6.69 -11.06 -11.30
CA ARG A 62 6.68 -12.43 -11.83
C ARG A 62 5.44 -13.22 -11.45
N HIS A 63 4.90 -13.01 -10.26
CA HIS A 63 3.81 -13.77 -9.67
C HIS A 63 2.43 -13.10 -9.78
N ASP A 64 2.32 -12.00 -10.53
CA ASP A 64 1.18 -11.07 -10.61
C ASP A 64 0.96 -10.23 -9.32
N ALA A 65 0.77 -8.93 -9.51
CA ALA A 65 0.63 -7.99 -8.40
C ALA A 65 -0.68 -8.19 -7.62
N LEU A 66 -1.75 -8.67 -8.26
CA LEU A 66 -3.00 -8.98 -7.57
C LEU A 66 -2.88 -10.24 -6.70
N GLN A 67 -2.16 -11.27 -7.15
CA GLN A 67 -1.76 -12.43 -6.34
C GLN A 67 -0.90 -12.01 -5.14
N ALA A 68 0.18 -11.24 -5.37
CA ALA A 68 1.06 -10.75 -4.31
C ALA A 68 0.31 -9.91 -3.27
N PHE A 69 -0.58 -9.00 -3.71
CA PHE A 69 -1.45 -8.23 -2.82
C PHE A 69 -2.37 -9.14 -1.98
N ARG A 70 -2.98 -10.17 -2.58
CA ARG A 70 -3.87 -11.09 -1.86
C ARG A 70 -3.13 -11.90 -0.80
N ALA A 71 -2.04 -12.56 -1.19
CA ALA A 71 -1.30 -13.49 -0.33
C ALA A 71 -0.54 -12.79 0.79
N SER A 72 0.05 -11.62 0.51
CA SER A 72 0.99 -10.93 1.40
C SER A 72 0.40 -9.71 2.11
N ILE A 73 -0.72 -9.14 1.64
CA ILE A 73 -1.36 -7.98 2.27
C ILE A 73 -2.78 -8.32 2.76
N ALA A 74 -3.69 -8.68 1.86
CA ALA A 74 -5.10 -8.84 2.22
C ALA A 74 -5.35 -10.01 3.19
N GLU A 75 -4.78 -11.19 2.93
CA GLU A 75 -4.97 -12.36 3.79
C GLU A 75 -4.32 -12.18 5.18
N PRO A 76 -3.08 -11.69 5.34
CA PRO A 76 -2.53 -11.37 6.66
C PRO A 76 -3.32 -10.30 7.42
N LEU A 77 -3.84 -9.27 6.74
CA LEU A 77 -4.70 -8.26 7.38
C LEU A 77 -6.03 -8.84 7.89
N LEU A 78 -6.61 -9.83 7.21
CA LEU A 78 -7.80 -10.55 7.67
C LEU A 78 -7.53 -11.48 8.86
N GLN A 79 -6.28 -11.89 9.09
CA GLN A 79 -5.86 -12.70 10.23
C GLN A 79 -5.58 -11.87 11.50
N LEU A 80 -5.57 -10.53 11.40
CA LEU A 80 -5.36 -9.67 12.56
C LEU A 80 -6.54 -9.77 13.53
N SER A 81 -6.24 -10.13 14.77
CA SER A 81 -7.24 -10.16 15.84
C SER A 81 -7.44 -8.75 16.43
N CYS A 82 -8.62 -8.49 16.98
CA CYS A 82 -8.96 -7.22 17.64
C CYS A 82 -8.10 -6.89 18.89
N SER A 83 -7.13 -7.74 19.23
CA SER A 83 -6.11 -7.46 20.27
C SER A 83 -5.00 -6.51 19.79
N ASP A 84 -4.82 -6.30 18.48
CA ASP A 84 -3.92 -5.25 17.98
C ASP A 84 -4.53 -3.88 18.31
N GLN A 85 -3.84 -3.09 19.16
CA GLN A 85 -4.36 -1.83 19.67
C GLN A 85 -4.32 -0.71 18.61
N GLY A 86 -5.30 -0.70 17.72
CA GLY A 86 -5.51 0.39 16.76
C GLY A 86 -6.61 0.11 15.74
N CYS A 87 -7.19 1.17 15.21
CA CYS A 87 -7.97 1.10 13.97
C CYS A 87 -7.06 1.49 12.81
N LEU A 88 -6.88 0.60 11.83
CA LEU A 88 -6.13 0.89 10.61
C LEU A 88 -7.09 1.40 9.54
N VAL A 89 -6.93 2.66 9.14
CA VAL A 89 -7.61 3.23 7.97
C VAL A 89 -6.55 3.45 6.89
N ILE A 90 -6.62 2.67 5.81
CA ILE A 90 -5.78 2.86 4.62
C ILE A 90 -6.58 3.73 3.64
N ALA A 91 -6.23 5.02 3.56
CA ALA A 91 -6.72 5.88 2.50
C ALA A 91 -5.81 5.71 1.27
N VAL A 92 -6.34 5.07 0.23
CA VAL A 92 -5.73 5.05 -1.10
C VAL A 92 -6.41 6.14 -1.90
N ASP A 93 -5.74 7.27 -2.09
CA ASP A 93 -6.13 8.20 -3.14
C ASP A 93 -5.83 7.57 -4.50
N GLY A 94 -6.63 7.87 -5.51
CA GLY A 94 -6.39 7.33 -6.85
C GLY A 94 -5.02 7.77 -7.36
N VAL A 95 -4.28 6.86 -8.02
CA VAL A 95 -3.17 7.32 -8.86
C VAL A 95 -3.76 8.30 -9.86
N ASP A 96 -3.14 9.47 -9.97
CA ASP A 96 -3.69 10.61 -10.69
C ASP A 96 -3.76 10.33 -12.20
N GLU A 97 -4.90 9.81 -12.67
CA GLU A 97 -5.24 9.62 -14.08
C GLU A 97 -5.55 10.98 -14.80
N ALA A 98 -5.18 12.11 -14.20
CA ALA A 98 -5.36 13.46 -14.76
C ALA A 98 -4.32 13.85 -15.84
N GLU A 99 -3.87 12.89 -16.65
CA GLU A 99 -3.18 13.16 -17.93
C GLU A 99 -4.00 12.72 -19.16
N PHE A 100 -5.30 12.41 -19.00
CA PHE A 100 -6.23 12.55 -20.13
C PHE A 100 -6.73 13.99 -20.23
N HIS A 101 -6.47 14.63 -21.38
CA HIS A 101 -6.85 16.00 -21.77
C HIS A 101 -5.95 17.17 -21.32
N ARG A 102 -4.63 17.05 -21.49
CA ARG A 102 -3.88 18.18 -22.06
C ARG A 102 -3.90 18.08 -23.59
N SER A 103 -4.81 18.79 -24.24
CA SER A 103 -4.66 19.08 -25.67
C SER A 103 -3.46 20.02 -25.83
N GLU A 104 -2.46 19.58 -26.59
CA GLU A 104 -1.20 20.30 -26.91
C GLU A 104 -1.38 21.66 -27.63
N ASP A 105 -2.62 22.13 -27.80
CA ASP A 105 -2.98 23.37 -28.52
C ASP A 105 -3.31 24.57 -27.60
N GLY A 106 -3.26 24.40 -26.27
CA GLY A 106 -3.37 25.51 -25.30
C GLY A 106 -4.69 26.30 -25.30
N ARG A 107 -5.76 25.77 -25.89
CA ARG A 107 -7.08 26.40 -25.91
C ARG A 107 -7.96 25.89 -24.77
N SER A 108 -8.23 26.76 -23.79
CA SER A 108 -9.37 26.58 -22.89
C SER A 108 -10.65 26.52 -23.72
N ILE A 109 -11.38 25.40 -23.65
CA ILE A 109 -12.75 25.33 -24.19
C ILE A 109 -13.65 26.10 -23.23
N GLY A 110 -13.91 27.36 -23.55
CA GLY A 110 -15.01 28.10 -22.95
C GLY A 110 -16.30 27.78 -23.67
N ILE A 111 -17.29 27.27 -22.93
CA ILE A 111 -18.72 27.45 -23.17
C ILE A 111 -19.34 27.80 -21.81
#